data_AF-A0A8J7S926-F1
#
_entry.id   AF-A0A8J7S926-F1
#
_cell.length_a   1.000
_cell.length_b   1.000
_cell.length_c   1.000
_cell.angle_alpha   90.00
_cell.angle_beta   90.00
_cell.angle_gamma   90.00
#
_symmetry.space_group_name_H-M   'P 1'
#
loop_
_entity.id
_entity.type
_entity.pdbx_description
1 polymer ?
#
loop_
_entity_poly.entity_id
_entity_poly.type
_entity_poly.pdbx_seq_one_letter_code
_entity_poly.pdbx_strand_id
1 'polypeptide(L)'
;MASLPPGEGSLPSWLFGTVWGLGTVGAILKIYSTHRLRVVGPLLYIALGWMVVIAWKPLSAALATNGLSLLFAGGVAYTLGVIFYLWDRLPFNHAIWHFFVLTGSACHFFAIFYYVTPRLI
;
A
#
# COMPACT_ATOMS: atom_id res chain seq x y z
N MET A 1 -16.85 18.85 22.41
CA MET A 1 -16.64 17.45 22.82
C MET A 1 -17.87 16.64 22.40
N ALA A 2 -17.95 16.25 21.13
CA ALA A 2 -19.04 15.41 20.65
C ALA A 2 -18.70 13.95 20.99
N SER A 3 -19.52 13.32 21.83
CA SER A 3 -19.44 11.92 22.19
C SER A 3 -19.60 11.04 20.95
N LEU A 4 -18.52 10.39 20.54
CA LEU A 4 -18.53 9.41 19.45
C LEU A 4 -19.42 8.23 19.84
N PRO A 5 -20.26 7.70 18.92
CA PRO A 5 -21.06 6.52 19.19
C PRO A 5 -20.17 5.31 19.55
N PRO A 6 -20.63 4.42 20.45
CA PRO A 6 -19.86 3.26 20.92
C PRO A 6 -19.66 2.27 19.76
N GLY A 7 -18.56 2.43 19.04
CA GLY A 7 -18.21 1.62 17.87
C GLY A 7 -17.33 2.32 16.82
N GLU A 8 -17.23 3.66 16.84
CA GLU A 8 -16.57 4.41 15.76
C GLU A 8 -15.15 4.91 16.07
N GLY A 9 -14.72 4.83 17.34
CA GLY A 9 -13.33 5.15 17.75
C GLY A 9 -12.30 4.06 17.44
N SER A 10 -12.75 2.89 16.96
CA SER A 10 -11.90 1.71 16.71
C SER A 10 -11.40 1.63 15.26
N LEU A 11 -12.13 2.18 14.29
CA LEU A 11 -11.85 2.01 12.86
C LEU A 11 -10.48 2.54 12.39
N PRO A 12 -10.04 3.76 12.79
CA PRO A 12 -8.72 4.26 12.42
C PRO A 12 -7.59 3.56 13.20
N SER A 13 -7.85 3.21 14.46
CA SER A 13 -6.85 2.70 15.40
C SER A 13 -6.50 1.24 15.13
N TRP A 14 -7.45 0.39 14.71
CA TRP A 14 -7.12 -0.98 14.31
C TRP A 14 -6.34 -1.02 12.99
N LEU A 15 -6.72 -0.23 11.97
CA LEU A 15 -5.98 -0.15 10.71
C LEU A 15 -4.56 0.34 10.94
N PHE A 16 -4.42 1.40 11.74
CA PHE A 16 -3.13 1.94 12.13
C PHE A 16 -2.28 0.88 12.86
N GLY A 17 -2.86 0.19 13.85
CA GLY A 17 -2.18 -0.86 14.60
C GLY A 17 -1.77 -2.05 13.73
N THR A 18 -2.63 -2.49 12.80
CA THR A 18 -2.34 -3.59 11.87
C THR A 18 -1.24 -3.21 10.88
N VAL A 19 -1.30 -2.02 10.29
CA VAL A 19 -0.28 -1.53 9.34
C VAL A 19 1.08 -1.38 10.03
N TRP A 20 1.11 -0.78 11.22
CA TRP A 20 2.35 -0.64 12.01
C TRP A 20 2.88 -1.99 12.52
N GLY A 21 1.99 -2.89 12.94
CA GLY A 21 2.34 -4.24 13.37
C GLY A 21 2.97 -5.04 12.22
N LEU A 22 2.31 -5.11 11.07
CA LEU A 22 2.84 -5.76 9.86
C LEU A 22 4.15 -5.12 9.40
N GLY A 23 4.24 -3.79 9.42
CA GLY A 23 5.45 -3.05 9.06
C GLY A 23 6.63 -3.37 9.99
N THR A 24 6.40 -3.40 11.30
CA THR A 24 7.42 -3.72 12.31
C THR A 24 7.88 -5.17 12.20
N VAL A 25 6.94 -6.11 12.04
CA VAL A 25 7.25 -7.52 11.79
C VAL A 25 8.06 -7.68 10.50
N GLY A 26 7.67 -7.01 9.43
CA GLY A 26 8.42 -7.01 8.17
C GLY A 26 9.84 -6.44 8.30
N ALA A 27 10.01 -5.35 9.07
CA ALA A 27 11.32 -4.76 9.35
C ALA A 27 12.21 -5.70 10.15
N ILE A 28 11.68 -6.30 11.22
CA ILE A 28 12.38 -7.30 12.05
C ILE A 28 12.81 -8.49 11.19
N LEU A 29 11.87 -9.08 10.42
CA LEU A 29 12.18 -10.21 9.54
C LEU A 29 13.28 -9.89 8.52
N LYS A 30 13.31 -8.66 8.00
CA LYS A 30 14.35 -8.22 7.06
C LYS A 30 15.73 -8.08 7.71
N ILE A 31 15.80 -7.68 8.99
CA ILE A 31 17.05 -7.59 9.75
C ILE A 31 17.61 -8.99 10.07
N TYR A 32 16.73 -9.94 10.45
CA TYR A 32 17.15 -11.29 10.85
C TYR A 32 17.31 -12.28 9.67
N SER A 33 16.69 -12.02 8.51
CA SER A 33 16.75 -12.91 7.34
C SER A 33 17.24 -12.19 6.09
N THR A 34 18.57 -12.04 5.97
CA THR A 34 19.23 -11.34 4.86
C THR A 34 19.33 -12.17 3.56
N HIS A 35 19.32 -13.50 3.59
CA HIS A 35 19.62 -14.32 2.40
C HIS A 35 18.59 -15.40 2.01
N ARG A 36 17.84 -15.97 2.97
CA ARG A 36 16.96 -17.13 2.69
C ARG A 36 15.53 -16.74 2.27
N LEU A 37 15.14 -15.49 2.50
CA LEU A 37 13.75 -15.02 2.38
C LEU A 37 13.55 -13.98 1.25
N ARG A 38 14.25 -14.15 0.12
CA ARG A 38 14.16 -13.27 -1.07
C ARG A 38 12.72 -13.05 -1.56
N VAL A 39 11.81 -13.97 -1.25
CA VAL A 39 10.39 -13.96 -1.66
C VAL A 39 9.44 -13.47 -0.55
N VAL A 40 9.81 -13.59 0.74
CA VAL A 40 8.92 -13.20 1.86
C VAL A 40 8.81 -11.68 2.01
N GLY A 41 9.90 -10.95 1.74
CA GLY A 41 9.88 -9.49 1.76
C GLY A 41 8.86 -8.89 0.78
N PRO A 42 8.91 -9.25 -0.52
CA PRO A 42 7.91 -8.82 -1.50
C PRO A 42 6.47 -9.24 -1.16
N LEU A 43 6.28 -10.43 -0.59
CA LEU A 43 4.97 -10.93 -0.17
C LEU A 43 4.35 -10.09 0.96
N LEU A 44 5.14 -9.78 1.99
CA LEU A 44 4.71 -8.87 3.06
C LEU A 44 4.41 -7.47 2.53
N TYR A 45 5.17 -7.01 1.52
CA TYR A 45 4.93 -5.73 0.88
C TYR A 45 3.59 -5.70 0.13
N ILE A 46 3.27 -6.75 -0.64
CA ILE A 46 1.96 -6.90 -1.29
C ILE A 46 0.86 -6.97 -0.23
N ALA A 47 1.03 -7.76 0.84
CA ALA A 47 0.05 -7.86 1.92
C ALA A 47 -0.26 -6.49 2.54
N LEU A 48 0.77 -5.67 2.75
CA LEU A 48 0.62 -4.29 3.24
C LEU A 48 -0.14 -3.40 2.24
N GLY A 49 0.20 -3.49 0.94
CA GLY A 49 -0.48 -2.74 -0.11
C GLY A 49 -1.96 -3.11 -0.28
N TRP A 50 -2.31 -4.38 -0.08
CA TRP A 50 -3.69 -4.87 -0.18
C TRP A 50 -4.57 -4.55 1.03
N MET A 51 -4.01 -3.96 2.11
CA MET A 51 -4.81 -3.43 3.23
C MET A 51 -5.86 -2.40 2.78
N VAL A 52 -5.64 -1.74 1.64
CA VAL A 52 -6.62 -0.86 0.98
C VAL A 52 -7.97 -1.56 0.72
N VAL A 53 -7.97 -2.85 0.40
CA VAL A 53 -9.19 -3.63 0.13
C VAL A 53 -9.96 -3.89 1.43
N ILE A 54 -9.24 -4.16 2.53
CA ILE A 54 -9.86 -4.33 3.85
C ILE A 54 -10.41 -2.99 4.36
N ALA A 55 -9.69 -1.90 4.09
CA ALA A 55 -10.09 -0.54 4.40
C ALA A 55 -11.10 0.05 3.40
N TRP A 56 -11.69 -0.73 2.49
CA TRP A 56 -12.52 -0.22 1.38
C TRP A 56 -13.72 0.60 1.84
N LYS A 57 -14.45 0.13 2.87
CA LYS A 57 -15.61 0.86 3.43
C LYS A 57 -15.25 2.28 3.91
N PRO A 58 -14.26 2.45 4.83
CA PRO A 58 -13.88 3.79 5.26
C PRO A 58 -13.21 4.61 4.14
N LEU A 59 -12.46 3.97 3.22
CA LEU A 59 -11.86 4.69 2.08
C LEU A 59 -12.91 5.25 1.13
N SER A 60 -13.93 4.47 0.79
CA SER A 60 -14.99 4.89 -0.14
C SER A 60 -15.93 5.93 0.45
N ALA A 61 -16.05 5.99 1.77
CA ALA A 61 -16.74 7.07 2.46
C ALA A 61 -15.92 8.38 2.53
N ALA A 62 -14.59 8.28 2.51
CA ALA A 62 -13.69 9.43 2.70
C ALA A 62 -13.09 10.00 1.40
N LEU A 63 -12.98 9.20 0.33
CA LEU A 63 -12.41 9.62 -0.95
C LEU A 63 -13.43 9.55 -2.08
N ALA A 64 -13.33 10.50 -3.01
CA ALA A 64 -14.06 10.45 -4.27
C ALA A 64 -13.66 9.21 -5.09
N THR A 65 -14.59 8.69 -5.89
CA THR A 65 -14.43 7.48 -6.72
C THR A 65 -13.16 7.49 -7.58
N ASN A 66 -12.78 8.66 -8.09
CA ASN A 66 -11.57 8.82 -8.90
C ASN A 66 -10.26 8.70 -8.07
N GLY A 67 -10.28 9.03 -6.78
CA GLY A 67 -9.14 8.78 -5.89
C GLY A 67 -8.98 7.29 -5.59
N LEU A 68 -10.09 6.56 -5.45
CA LEU A 68 -10.09 5.10 -5.27
C LEU A 68 -9.56 4.37 -6.50
N SER A 69 -9.92 4.82 -7.71
CA SER A 69 -9.41 4.21 -8.95
C SER A 69 -7.91 4.40 -9.10
N LEU A 70 -7.35 5.56 -8.70
CA LEU A 70 -5.91 5.78 -8.65
C LEU A 70 -5.21 4.86 -7.63
N LEU A 71 -5.79 4.70 -6.43
CA LEU A 71 -5.27 3.78 -5.41
C LEU A 71 -5.29 2.33 -5.91
N PHE A 72 -6.39 1.92 -6.54
CA PHE A 72 -6.52 0.58 -7.12
C PHE A 72 -5.51 0.35 -8.26
N ALA A 73 -5.37 1.32 -9.18
CA ALA A 73 -4.38 1.27 -10.25
C ALA A 73 -2.95 1.18 -9.69
N GLY A 74 -2.64 1.92 -8.62
CA GLY A 74 -1.37 1.84 -7.93
C GLY A 74 -1.11 0.46 -7.30
N GLY A 75 -2.11 -0.13 -6.65
CA GLY A 75 -2.03 -1.48 -6.08
C GLY A 75 -1.80 -2.57 -7.13
N VAL A 76 -2.47 -2.45 -8.28
CA VAL A 76 -2.26 -3.34 -9.44
C VAL A 76 -0.85 -3.16 -10.00
N ALA A 77 -0.36 -1.93 -10.16
CA ALA A 77 0.99 -1.65 -10.64
C ALA A 77 2.07 -2.27 -9.73
N TYR A 78 1.91 -2.18 -8.40
CA TYR A 78 2.83 -2.83 -7.46
C TYR A 78 2.79 -4.36 -7.56
N THR A 79 1.59 -4.94 -7.69
CA THR A 79 1.42 -6.40 -7.79
C THR A 79 2.06 -6.93 -9.09
N LEU A 80 1.85 -6.24 -10.21
CA LEU A 80 2.49 -6.55 -11.49
C LEU A 80 4.01 -6.39 -11.43
N GLY A 81 4.51 -5.34 -10.77
CA GLY A 81 5.94 -5.13 -10.58
C GLY A 81 6.62 -6.32 -9.90
N VAL A 82 6.00 -6.95 -8.91
CA VAL A 82 6.56 -8.12 -8.22
C VAL A 82 6.71 -9.34 -9.15
N ILE A 83 5.82 -9.52 -10.13
CA ILE A 83 5.96 -10.57 -11.14
C ILE A 83 7.25 -10.37 -11.93
N PHE A 84 7.54 -9.14 -12.36
CA PHE A 84 8.79 -8.81 -13.06
C PHE A 84 10.01 -8.94 -12.16
N TYR A 85 9.90 -8.61 -10.87
CA TYR A 85 10.99 -8.80 -9.89
C TYR A 85 11.38 -10.27 -9.72
N LEU A 86 10.39 -11.18 -9.68
CA LEU A 86 10.61 -12.62 -9.55
C LEU A 86 11.07 -13.28 -10.86
N TRP A 87 10.96 -12.57 -11.98
CA TRP A 87 11.36 -13.06 -13.28
C TRP A 87 12.88 -12.93 -13.49
N ASP A 88 13.64 -13.86 -12.88
CA ASP A 88 15.12 -13.88 -12.93
C ASP A 88 15.70 -14.09 -14.36
N ARG A 89 14.89 -14.56 -15.32
CA ARG A 89 15.32 -14.81 -16.72
C ARG A 89 15.29 -13.57 -17.64
N LEU A 90 14.70 -12.46 -17.21
CA LEU A 90 14.50 -11.28 -18.05
C LEU A 90 15.64 -10.28 -17.82
N PRO A 91 16.40 -9.88 -18.85
CA PRO A 91 17.44 -8.87 -18.68
C PRO A 91 16.79 -7.54 -18.26
N PHE A 92 17.41 -6.84 -17.30
CA PHE A 92 16.89 -5.59 -16.71
C PHE A 92 15.57 -5.72 -15.93
N ASN A 93 15.22 -6.92 -15.46
CA ASN A 93 14.06 -7.15 -14.58
C ASN A 93 13.97 -6.16 -13.41
N HIS A 94 15.10 -5.80 -12.79
CA HIS A 94 15.15 -4.84 -11.69
C HIS A 94 14.76 -3.41 -12.09
N ALA A 95 15.15 -2.97 -13.29
CA ALA A 95 14.79 -1.66 -13.81
C ALA A 95 13.29 -1.58 -14.16
N ILE A 96 12.77 -2.65 -14.78
CA ILE A 96 11.33 -2.78 -15.06
C ILE A 96 10.53 -2.76 -13.76
N TRP A 97 10.98 -3.50 -12.75
CA TRP A 97 10.39 -3.47 -11.41
C TRP A 97 10.37 -2.05 -10.83
N HIS A 98 11.48 -1.31 -10.91
CA HIS A 98 11.52 0.08 -10.46
C HIS A 98 10.52 0.99 -11.18
N PHE A 99 10.30 0.78 -12.48
CA PHE A 99 9.33 1.56 -13.24
C PHE A 99 7.89 1.31 -12.78
N PHE A 100 7.53 0.05 -12.50
CA PHE A 100 6.23 -0.30 -11.92
C PHE A 100 6.05 0.30 -10.52
N VAL A 101 7.09 0.22 -9.67
CA VAL A 101 7.08 0.80 -8.33
C VAL A 101 6.91 2.33 -8.40
N LEU A 102 7.62 3.00 -9.30
CA LEU A 102 7.50 4.45 -9.51
C LEU A 102 6.10 4.85 -9.98
N THR A 103 5.54 4.12 -10.94
CA THR A 103 4.19 4.36 -11.45
C THR A 103 3.15 4.17 -10.33
N GLY A 104 3.27 3.09 -9.55
CA GLY A 104 2.41 2.84 -8.40
C GLY A 104 2.49 3.95 -7.35
N SER A 105 3.71 4.40 -7.02
CA SER A 105 3.94 5.51 -6.10
C SER A 105 3.36 6.81 -6.63
N ALA A 106 3.48 7.08 -7.93
CA ALA A 106 2.91 8.27 -8.56
C ALA A 106 1.37 8.27 -8.50
N CYS A 107 0.72 7.12 -8.69
CA CYS A 107 -0.73 7.00 -8.52
C CYS A 107 -1.18 7.30 -7.08
N HIS A 108 -0.48 6.77 -6.07
CA HIS A 108 -0.75 7.10 -4.65
C HIS A 108 -0.48 8.58 -4.36
N PHE A 109 0.62 9.08 -4.92
CA PHE A 109 0.93 10.46 -5.27
C PHE A 109 -0.30 11.35 -5.47
N PHE A 110 -0.83 11.17 -6.68
CA PHE A 110 -1.94 11.94 -7.21
C PHE A 110 -3.26 11.70 -6.47
N ALA A 111 -3.48 10.49 -5.93
CA ALA A 111 -4.65 10.20 -5.11
C ALA A 111 -4.69 11.13 -3.88
N ILE A 112 -3.57 11.29 -3.17
CA ILE A 112 -3.48 12.18 -2.00
C ILE A 112 -3.54 13.65 -2.44
N PHE A 113 -2.76 14.01 -3.46
CA PHE A 113 -2.65 15.39 -3.92
C PHE A 113 -4.00 15.97 -4.38
N TYR A 114 -4.77 15.22 -5.17
CA TYR A 114 -6.04 15.72 -5.73
C TYR A 114 -7.26 15.52 -4.83
N TYR A 115 -7.26 14.50 -3.95
CA TYR A 115 -8.47 14.08 -3.24
C TYR A 115 -8.40 14.18 -1.71
N VAL A 116 -7.22 14.36 -1.13
CA VAL A 116 -7.04 14.46 0.33
C VAL A 116 -6.58 15.84 0.75
N THR A 117 -5.77 16.51 -0.08
CA THR A 117 -5.24 17.81 0.26
C THR A 117 -6.36 18.85 0.17
N PRO A 118 -6.64 19.65 1.21
CA PRO A 118 -7.61 20.73 1.11
C PRO A 118 -7.13 21.65 -0.01
N ARG A 119 -7.98 21.86 -1.03
CA ARG A 119 -7.66 22.72 -2.17
C ARG A 119 -7.34 24.12 -1.62
N LEU A 120 -6.04 24.42 -1.48
CA LEU A 120 -5.53 25.75 -1.19
C LEU A 120 -5.34 26.48 -2.52
N ILE A 121 -6.39 26.56 -3.33
CA ILE A 121 -6.56 27.49 -4.45
C ILE A 121 -8.05 27.76 -4.60
#